data_AF-A0AA35X7M8-F1
#
_entry.id   AF-A0AA35X7M8-F1
#
_cell.length_a   1.000
_cell.length_b   1.000
_cell.length_c   1.000
_cell.angle_alpha   90.00
_cell.angle_beta   90.00
_cell.angle_gamma   90.00
#
_symmetry.space_group_name_H-M   'P 1'
#
loop_
_entity.id
_entity.type
_entity.pdbx_description
1 polymer ?
#
loop_
_entity_poly.entity_id
_entity_poly.type
_entity_poly.pdbx_seq_one_letter_code
_entity_poly.pdbx_strand_id
1 'polypeptide(L)'
;MELGAVRSRRTRELTGPTPHSVAIRGRPPPTLPKEHLILERRKQEELREEANAVVTYNKQFDLKTSWERSTDKKIERNTVQRRVKELLQHRDYSLQERRDKLRDLLQREEKQYITELASKKETVLERQARMRERAKQLRDKREAERIALVENKLEQRWRGQCEELRAVLTKRHQDEVCLDRAAQLRMKQEAKQREQEEEQIYARLWEEDQAAKCKREEIEAAMQIERNREMLKVLTLQMAAVEKQKEEMRELKEKEAQLLVI
;
A
#
# COMPACT_ATOMS: atom_id res chain seq x y z
N MET A 1 95.59 -54.88 27.44
CA MET A 1 96.89 -55.38 27.89
C MET A 1 97.87 -54.24 27.76
N GLU A 2 98.52 -53.82 28.85
CA GLU A 2 99.97 -53.63 28.89
C GLU A 2 100.41 -53.18 30.29
N LEU A 3 100.91 -54.18 31.00
CA LEU A 3 102.04 -54.15 31.92
C LEU A 3 101.99 -53.12 33.07
N GLY A 4 101.38 -53.58 34.17
CA GLY A 4 101.67 -53.11 35.51
C GLY A 4 103.17 -53.22 35.80
N ALA A 5 103.86 -52.09 35.78
CA ALA A 5 105.21 -51.96 36.28
C ALA A 5 105.17 -52.05 37.82
N VAL A 6 105.69 -53.17 38.33
CA VAL A 6 105.98 -53.44 39.73
C VAL A 6 106.71 -52.24 40.33
N ARG A 7 106.02 -51.46 41.19
CA ARG A 7 106.66 -50.42 41.99
C ARG A 7 107.57 -51.09 43.00
N SER A 8 108.86 -51.15 42.68
CA SER A 8 109.93 -51.49 43.62
C SER A 8 109.77 -50.67 44.90
N ARG A 9 109.75 -51.35 46.06
CA ARG A 9 109.81 -50.70 47.38
C ARG A 9 111.09 -49.88 47.42
N ARG A 10 110.96 -48.56 47.40
CA ARG A 10 112.07 -47.59 47.52
C ARG A 10 112.59 -47.57 48.97
N THR A 11 113.19 -48.65 49.43
CA THR A 11 114.07 -48.60 50.59
C THR A 11 115.33 -47.85 50.17
N ARG A 12 115.71 -46.80 50.91
CA ARG A 12 116.90 -45.98 50.61
C ARG A 12 118.18 -46.61 51.14
N GLU A 13 118.09 -47.86 51.57
CA GLU A 13 119.06 -48.62 52.34
C GLU A 13 119.93 -49.43 51.38
N LEU A 14 121.25 -49.21 51.42
CA LEU A 14 122.26 -50.04 50.79
C LEU A 14 123.02 -50.81 51.87
N THR A 15 122.93 -52.14 51.85
CA THR A 15 123.65 -53.04 52.75
C THR A 15 125.10 -53.22 52.28
N GLY A 16 126.08 -53.03 53.16
CA GLY A 16 127.51 -53.19 52.87
C GLY A 16 128.04 -54.62 53.13
N PRO A 17 129.34 -54.87 52.90
CA PRO A 17 129.92 -56.22 52.88
C PRO A 17 130.17 -56.86 54.26
N THR A 18 129.85 -56.17 55.36
CA THR A 18 129.85 -56.73 56.73
C THR A 18 128.43 -56.73 57.32
N PRO A 19 128.05 -57.74 58.13
CA PRO A 19 126.73 -57.80 58.75
C PRO A 19 126.47 -56.55 59.61
N HIS A 20 125.33 -55.89 59.43
CA HIS A 20 124.89 -54.63 60.08
C HIS A 20 125.43 -53.30 59.53
N SER A 21 126.14 -53.29 58.39
CA SER A 21 126.45 -52.05 57.68
C SER A 21 125.32 -51.65 56.71
N VAL A 22 124.58 -50.58 57.00
CA VAL A 22 123.52 -50.05 56.11
C VAL A 22 123.70 -48.55 55.90
N ALA A 23 123.78 -48.11 54.65
CA ALA A 23 123.90 -46.69 54.26
C ALA A 23 122.60 -46.17 53.61
N ILE A 24 122.17 -44.95 53.94
CA ILE A 24 120.95 -44.34 53.41
C ILE A 24 121.28 -43.30 52.32
N ARG A 25 120.79 -43.50 51.09
CA ARG A 25 121.06 -42.58 49.95
C ARG A 25 120.37 -41.22 50.15
N GLY A 26 121.12 -40.12 50.26
CA GLY A 26 120.64 -38.72 50.48
C GLY A 26 119.61 -38.19 49.45
N ARG A 27 118.76 -37.24 49.83
CA ARG A 27 117.63 -36.77 48.98
C ARG A 27 118.21 -35.71 48.05
N PRO A 28 118.02 -35.78 46.72
CA PRO A 28 118.49 -34.72 45.84
C PRO A 28 117.75 -33.41 46.16
N PRO A 29 118.42 -32.24 46.01
CA PRO A 29 117.78 -30.95 46.23
C PRO A 29 116.65 -30.75 45.20
N PRO A 30 115.57 -30.03 45.56
CA PRO A 30 114.47 -29.76 44.63
C PRO A 30 114.99 -28.96 43.42
N THR A 31 114.58 -29.37 42.21
CA THR A 31 115.01 -28.78 40.92
C THR A 31 114.39 -27.41 40.62
N LEU A 32 113.36 -27.01 41.36
CA LEU A 32 112.67 -25.73 41.19
C LEU A 32 112.95 -24.81 42.38
N PRO A 33 113.12 -23.49 42.15
CA PRO A 33 113.27 -22.51 43.22
C PRO A 33 112.09 -22.57 44.20
N LYS A 34 112.36 -22.34 45.49
CA LYS A 34 111.33 -22.37 46.56
C LYS A 34 110.15 -21.41 46.28
N GLU A 35 110.37 -20.35 45.49
CA GLU A 35 109.39 -19.30 45.17
C GLU A 35 108.69 -19.45 43.81
N HIS A 36 108.94 -20.53 43.06
CA HIS A 36 108.37 -20.74 41.72
C HIS A 36 106.84 -20.57 41.68
N LEU A 37 106.14 -21.13 42.68
CA LEU A 37 104.68 -21.02 42.82
C LEU A 37 104.21 -19.58 43.04
N ILE A 38 105.04 -18.72 43.64
CA ILE A 38 104.73 -17.31 43.91
C ILE A 38 104.91 -16.49 42.64
N LEU A 39 105.99 -16.73 41.88
CA LEU A 39 106.24 -16.05 40.61
C LEU A 39 105.21 -16.41 39.54
N GLU A 40 104.82 -17.70 39.44
CA GLU A 40 103.73 -18.10 38.54
C GLU A 40 102.40 -17.47 38.94
N ARG A 41 102.10 -17.36 40.24
CA ARG A 41 100.90 -16.69 40.74
C ARG A 41 100.88 -15.21 40.36
N ARG A 42 102.01 -14.49 40.55
CA ARG A 42 102.12 -13.08 40.15
C ARG A 42 101.90 -12.89 38.65
N LYS A 43 102.52 -13.75 37.83
CA LYS A 43 102.30 -13.72 36.37
C LYS A 43 100.83 -13.98 36.00
N GLN A 44 100.16 -14.89 36.71
CA GLN A 44 98.73 -15.14 36.52
C GLN A 44 97.87 -13.96 37.01
N GLU A 45 98.26 -13.28 38.09
CA GLU A 45 97.59 -12.09 38.62
C GLU A 45 97.74 -10.89 37.68
N GLU A 46 98.95 -10.62 37.16
CA GLU A 46 99.20 -9.58 36.16
C GLU A 46 98.35 -9.81 34.90
N LEU A 47 98.33 -11.03 34.36
CA LEU A 47 97.48 -11.39 33.21
C LEU A 47 95.97 -11.21 33.50
N ARG A 48 95.55 -11.46 34.75
CA ARG A 48 94.16 -11.24 35.17
C ARG A 48 93.84 -9.75 35.29
N GLU A 49 94.76 -8.96 35.81
CA GLU A 49 94.61 -7.51 35.92
C GLU A 49 94.53 -6.85 34.55
N GLU A 50 95.39 -7.25 33.60
CA GLU A 50 95.33 -6.80 32.21
C GLU A 50 93.99 -7.18 31.55
N ALA A 51 93.55 -8.44 31.72
CA ALA A 51 92.25 -8.88 31.22
C ALA A 51 91.09 -8.10 31.83
N ASN A 52 91.15 -7.80 33.14
CA ASN A 52 90.15 -6.99 33.84
C ASN A 52 90.15 -5.54 33.33
N ALA A 53 91.31 -4.95 33.06
CA ALA A 53 91.43 -3.60 32.49
C ALA A 53 90.78 -3.53 31.10
N VAL A 54 91.03 -4.54 30.24
CA VAL A 54 90.40 -4.61 28.91
C VAL A 54 88.88 -4.80 29.02
N VAL A 55 88.41 -5.69 29.91
CA VAL A 55 86.97 -5.92 30.12
C VAL A 55 86.27 -4.67 30.65
N THR A 56 86.88 -3.95 31.58
CA THR A 56 86.31 -2.71 32.14
C THR A 56 86.27 -1.59 31.10
N TYR A 57 87.33 -1.43 30.29
CA TYR A 57 87.34 -0.50 29.16
C TYR A 57 86.25 -0.84 28.14
N ASN A 58 86.13 -2.10 27.73
CA ASN A 58 85.09 -2.54 26.81
C ASN A 58 83.68 -2.29 27.36
N LYS A 59 83.44 -2.57 28.64
CA LYS A 59 82.14 -2.27 29.29
C LYS A 59 81.80 -0.77 29.28
N GLN A 60 82.78 0.10 29.52
CA GLN A 60 82.57 1.54 29.44
C GLN A 60 82.26 1.99 28.02
N PHE A 61 82.97 1.43 27.03
CA PHE A 61 82.73 1.72 25.62
C PHE A 61 81.35 1.23 25.15
N ASP A 62 80.93 0.03 25.57
CA ASP A 62 79.61 -0.53 25.28
C ASP A 62 78.50 0.34 25.88
N LEU A 63 78.67 0.82 27.12
CA LEU A 63 77.73 1.73 27.76
C LEU A 63 77.60 3.03 26.95
N LYS A 64 78.71 3.65 26.58
CA LYS A 64 78.71 4.87 25.76
C LYS A 64 78.01 4.64 24.41
N THR A 65 78.34 3.55 23.73
CA THR A 65 77.73 3.18 22.45
C THR A 65 76.22 2.96 22.58
N SER A 66 75.78 2.31 23.66
CA SER A 66 74.35 2.08 23.93
C SER A 66 73.60 3.38 24.22
N TRP A 67 74.25 4.33 24.91
CA TRP A 67 73.72 5.64 25.19
C TRP A 67 73.58 6.46 23.90
N GLU A 68 74.63 6.53 23.08
CA GLU A 68 74.62 7.21 21.77
C GLU A 68 73.49 6.68 20.88
N ARG A 69 73.34 5.36 20.76
CA ARG A 69 72.25 4.73 20.00
C ARG A 69 70.86 5.08 20.54
N SER A 70 70.71 5.19 21.86
CA SER A 70 69.43 5.54 22.50
C SER A 70 69.10 7.02 22.31
N THR A 71 70.11 7.89 22.41
CA THR A 71 69.95 9.33 22.19
C THR A 71 69.66 9.66 20.74
N ASP A 72 70.34 9.02 19.79
CA ASP A 72 70.11 9.22 18.36
C ASP A 72 68.68 8.85 17.98
N LYS A 73 68.21 7.68 18.43
CA LYS A 73 66.80 7.27 18.25
C LYS A 73 65.82 8.27 18.87
N LYS A 74 66.17 8.88 20.00
CA LYS A 74 65.32 9.90 20.64
C LYS A 74 65.31 11.21 19.84
N ILE A 75 66.46 11.62 19.30
CA ILE A 75 66.58 12.79 18.42
C ILE A 75 65.74 12.58 17.15
N GLU A 76 65.86 11.43 16.49
CA GLU A 76 65.07 11.06 15.31
C GLU A 76 63.56 11.07 15.60
N ARG A 77 63.13 10.51 16.74
CA ARG A 77 61.70 10.56 17.12
C ARG A 77 61.24 11.99 17.33
N ASN A 78 62.04 12.83 17.98
CA ASN A 78 61.70 14.22 18.23
C ASN A 78 61.63 15.04 16.94
N THR A 79 62.52 14.78 15.97
CA THR A 79 62.46 15.47 14.65
C THR A 79 61.21 15.05 13.88
N VAL A 80 60.88 13.76 13.87
CA VAL A 80 59.63 13.26 13.27
C VAL A 80 58.40 13.88 13.96
N GLN A 81 58.36 13.91 15.29
CA GLN A 81 57.25 14.50 16.04
C GLN A 81 57.06 15.99 15.73
N ARG A 82 58.16 16.78 15.64
CA ARG A 82 58.09 18.19 15.25
C ARG A 82 57.52 18.33 13.84
N ARG A 83 58.00 17.52 12.90
CA ARG A 83 57.52 17.57 11.51
C ARG A 83 56.05 17.20 11.40
N VAL A 84 55.61 16.17 12.12
CA VAL A 84 54.19 15.79 12.18
C VAL A 84 53.36 16.94 12.77
N LYS A 85 53.84 17.58 13.84
CA LYS A 85 53.14 18.73 14.46
C LYS A 85 53.00 19.90 13.49
N GLU A 86 54.04 20.24 12.73
CA GLU A 86 53.98 21.27 11.68
C GLU A 86 52.95 20.93 10.60
N LEU A 87 52.91 19.68 10.13
CA LEU A 87 51.95 19.24 9.13
C LEU A 87 50.51 19.28 9.64
N LEU A 88 50.29 18.89 10.90
CA LEU A 88 48.98 18.98 11.54
C LEU A 88 48.54 20.44 11.69
N GLN A 89 49.43 21.34 12.11
CA GLN A 89 49.15 22.77 12.18
C GLN A 89 48.77 23.35 10.82
N HIS A 90 49.52 23.02 9.77
CA HIS A 90 49.18 23.45 8.41
C HIS A 90 47.79 22.95 7.98
N ARG A 91 47.48 21.68 8.27
CA ARG A 91 46.15 21.12 8.00
C ARG A 91 45.05 21.87 8.76
N ASP A 92 45.29 22.20 10.02
CA ASP A 92 44.32 22.94 10.84
C ASP A 92 44.06 24.35 10.29
N TYR A 93 45.11 25.06 9.83
CA TYR A 93 44.95 26.34 9.14
C TYR A 93 44.14 26.21 7.85
N SER A 94 44.46 25.23 6.99
CA SER A 94 43.69 24.99 5.76
C SER A 94 42.22 24.66 6.06
N LEU A 95 41.95 23.95 7.16
CA LEU A 95 40.60 23.62 7.59
C LEU A 95 39.86 24.86 8.09
N GLN A 96 40.52 25.72 8.87
CA GLN A 96 39.97 27.00 9.32
C GLN A 96 39.63 27.91 8.14
N GLU A 97 40.53 28.09 7.18
CA GLU A 97 40.26 28.87 5.96
C GLU A 97 39.03 28.36 5.21
N ARG A 98 38.86 27.04 5.09
CA ARG A 98 37.69 26.46 4.44
C ARG A 98 36.41 26.69 5.23
N ARG A 99 36.46 26.64 6.57
CA ARG A 99 35.34 26.98 7.46
C ARG A 99 34.93 28.44 7.34
N ASP A 100 35.91 29.34 7.26
CA ASP A 100 35.64 30.77 7.13
C ASP A 100 35.04 31.09 5.76
N LYS A 101 35.56 30.50 4.68
CA LYS A 101 34.95 30.60 3.34
C LYS A 101 33.49 30.09 3.33
N LEU A 102 33.23 28.97 3.99
CA LEU A 102 31.88 28.43 4.11
C LEU A 102 30.96 29.37 4.90
N ARG A 103 31.45 29.93 6.01
CA ARG A 103 30.71 30.92 6.80
C ARG A 103 30.32 32.12 5.97
N ASP A 104 31.25 32.65 5.18
CA ASP A 104 30.98 33.80 4.31
C ASP A 104 29.93 33.48 3.23
N LEU A 105 29.97 32.28 2.65
CA LEU A 105 28.96 31.85 1.69
C LEU A 105 27.58 31.77 2.33
N LEU A 106 27.47 31.10 3.47
CA LEU A 106 26.20 30.96 4.20
C LEU A 106 25.64 32.32 4.63
N GLN A 107 26.49 33.25 5.08
CA GLN A 107 26.07 34.61 5.43
C GLN A 107 25.57 35.40 4.21
N ARG A 108 26.16 35.20 3.02
CA ARG A 108 25.68 35.83 1.78
C ARG A 108 24.31 35.28 1.40
N GLU A 109 24.13 33.97 1.44
CA GLU A 109 22.85 33.31 1.18
C GLU A 109 21.77 33.79 2.14
N GLU A 110 22.06 33.83 3.45
CA GLU A 110 21.12 34.32 4.46
C GLU A 110 20.68 35.76 4.18
N LYS A 111 21.63 36.65 3.85
CA LYS A 111 21.32 38.04 3.47
C LYS A 111 20.45 38.10 2.22
N GLN A 112 20.74 37.29 1.20
CA GLN A 112 19.91 37.21 -0.01
C GLN A 112 18.48 36.78 0.34
N TYR A 113 18.31 35.71 1.11
CA TYR A 113 16.97 35.27 1.54
C TYR A 113 16.22 36.34 2.34
N ILE A 114 16.90 37.05 3.25
CA ILE A 114 16.29 38.16 3.99
C ILE A 114 15.81 39.25 3.03
N THR A 115 16.63 39.63 2.04
CA THR A 115 16.24 40.64 1.04
C THR A 115 15.07 40.17 0.17
N GLU A 116 15.06 38.92 -0.26
CA GLU A 116 13.95 38.35 -1.02
C GLU A 116 12.66 38.28 -0.21
N LEU A 117 12.74 37.88 1.07
CA LEU A 117 11.58 37.84 1.96
C LEU A 117 11.05 39.25 2.22
N ALA A 118 11.91 40.26 2.30
CA ALA A 118 11.50 41.65 2.41
C ALA A 118 10.83 42.15 1.13
N SER A 119 11.36 41.81 -0.04
CA SER A 119 10.79 42.23 -1.33
C SER A 119 9.48 41.50 -1.69
N LYS A 120 9.34 40.23 -1.29
CA LYS A 120 8.13 39.42 -1.53
C LYS A 120 6.98 39.77 -0.57
N LYS A 121 7.26 40.45 0.54
CA LYS A 121 6.21 40.94 1.44
C LYS A 121 5.48 42.09 0.77
N GLU A 122 4.22 41.85 0.38
CA GLU A 122 3.32 42.90 -0.10
C GLU A 122 3.37 44.08 0.88
N THR A 123 3.67 45.26 0.36
CA THR A 123 3.68 46.47 1.17
C THR A 123 2.25 46.82 1.58
N VAL A 124 2.09 47.53 2.70
CA VAL A 124 0.77 47.99 3.16
C VAL A 124 0.08 48.83 2.09
N LEU A 125 0.86 49.60 1.32
CA LEU A 125 0.36 50.42 0.22
C LEU A 125 -0.19 49.59 -0.95
N GLU A 126 0.52 48.54 -1.37
CA GLU A 126 0.05 47.60 -2.40
C GLU A 126 -1.21 46.87 -1.96
N ARG A 127 -1.23 46.40 -0.70
CA ARG A 127 -2.42 45.76 -0.13
C ARG A 127 -3.62 46.71 -0.12
N GLN A 128 -3.41 47.96 0.25
CA GLN A 128 -4.46 48.98 0.21
C GLN A 128 -4.90 49.32 -1.22
N ALA A 129 -3.99 49.36 -2.19
CA ALA A 129 -4.32 49.58 -3.60
C ALA A 129 -5.17 48.43 -4.14
N ARG A 130 -4.78 47.17 -3.89
CA ARG A 130 -5.56 45.97 -4.23
C ARG A 130 -6.96 45.99 -3.60
N MET A 131 -7.07 46.41 -2.34
CA MET A 131 -8.37 46.57 -1.68
C MET A 131 -9.23 47.67 -2.31
N ARG A 132 -8.63 48.80 -2.70
CA ARG A 132 -9.31 49.89 -3.41
C ARG A 132 -9.81 49.46 -4.79
N GLU A 133 -8.97 48.77 -5.56
CA GLU A 133 -9.34 48.21 -6.86
C GLU A 133 -10.49 47.21 -6.74
N ARG A 134 -10.40 46.30 -5.76
CA ARG A 134 -11.48 45.34 -5.50
C ARG A 134 -12.77 46.05 -5.09
N ALA A 135 -12.69 47.08 -4.27
CA ALA A 135 -13.86 47.87 -3.89
C ALA A 135 -14.47 48.60 -5.09
N LYS A 136 -13.66 49.14 -5.99
CA LYS A 136 -14.11 49.76 -7.25
C LYS A 136 -14.81 48.73 -8.14
N GLN A 137 -14.19 47.58 -8.38
CA GLN A 137 -14.80 46.48 -9.16
C GLN A 137 -16.14 46.03 -8.58
N LEU A 138 -16.27 45.94 -7.26
CA LEU A 138 -17.54 45.57 -6.63
C LEU A 138 -18.61 46.65 -6.79
N ARG A 139 -18.23 47.94 -6.76
CA ARG A 139 -19.15 49.05 -7.05
C ARG A 139 -19.61 49.01 -8.50
N ASP A 140 -18.68 48.85 -9.44
CA ASP A 140 -18.97 48.80 -10.88
C ASP A 140 -19.88 47.62 -11.22
N LYS A 141 -19.67 46.45 -10.61
CA LYS A 141 -20.55 45.28 -10.77
C LYS A 141 -21.97 45.53 -10.27
N ARG A 142 -22.11 46.10 -9.06
CA ARG A 142 -23.43 46.43 -8.50
C ARG A 142 -24.16 47.46 -9.35
N GLU A 143 -23.43 48.43 -9.89
CA GLU A 143 -24.00 49.45 -10.77
C GLU A 143 -24.44 48.85 -12.10
N ALA A 144 -23.63 47.96 -12.70
CA ALA A 144 -24.01 47.24 -13.91
C ALA A 144 -25.25 46.37 -13.70
N GLU A 145 -25.33 45.64 -12.58
CA GLU A 145 -26.51 44.85 -12.20
C GLU A 145 -27.76 45.74 -12.03
N ARG A 146 -27.59 46.91 -11.41
CA ARG A 146 -28.67 47.89 -11.25
C ARG A 146 -29.17 48.41 -12.60
N ILE A 147 -28.26 48.80 -13.49
CA ILE A 147 -28.60 49.30 -14.83
C ILE A 147 -29.33 48.21 -15.62
N ALA A 148 -28.80 46.97 -15.64
CA ALA A 148 -29.44 45.85 -16.33
C ALA A 148 -30.85 45.57 -15.80
N LEU A 149 -31.07 45.66 -14.47
CA LEU A 149 -32.41 45.52 -13.90
C LEU A 149 -33.34 46.63 -14.38
N VAL A 150 -32.86 47.89 -14.37
CA VAL A 150 -33.64 49.05 -14.82
C VAL A 150 -34.00 48.91 -16.31
N GLU A 151 -33.06 48.52 -17.16
CA GLU A 151 -33.29 48.28 -18.59
C GLU A 151 -34.37 47.21 -18.81
N ASN A 152 -34.26 46.06 -18.14
CA ASN A 152 -35.27 45.00 -18.20
C ASN A 152 -36.66 45.50 -17.76
N LYS A 153 -36.73 46.33 -16.72
CA LYS A 153 -38.00 46.88 -16.23
C LYS A 153 -38.58 47.93 -17.19
N LEU A 154 -37.74 48.76 -17.80
CA LEU A 154 -38.13 49.70 -18.83
C LEU A 154 -38.65 48.96 -20.06
N GLU A 155 -38.00 47.87 -20.47
CA GLU A 155 -38.47 47.03 -21.56
C GLU A 155 -39.82 46.36 -21.23
N GLN A 156 -39.96 45.78 -20.03
CA GLN A 156 -41.24 45.21 -19.57
C GLN A 156 -42.36 46.26 -19.63
N ARG A 157 -42.09 47.48 -19.15
CA ARG A 157 -43.04 48.59 -19.20
C ARG A 157 -43.37 48.97 -20.64
N TRP A 158 -42.37 49.11 -21.50
CA TRP A 158 -42.56 49.43 -22.91
C TRP A 158 -43.42 48.38 -23.61
N ARG A 159 -43.12 47.09 -23.43
CA ARG A 159 -43.92 45.99 -23.99
C ARG A 159 -45.37 46.01 -23.48
N GLY A 160 -45.59 46.32 -22.19
CA GLY A 160 -46.93 46.40 -21.61
C GLY A 160 -47.74 47.62 -22.08
N GLN A 161 -47.07 48.75 -22.33
CA GLN A 161 -47.69 50.02 -22.74
C GLN A 161 -47.83 50.15 -24.27
N CYS A 162 -47.06 49.41 -25.05
CA CYS A 162 -47.10 49.46 -26.51
C CYS A 162 -48.39 48.82 -27.06
N GLU A 163 -49.30 49.66 -27.55
CA GLU A 163 -50.60 49.22 -28.10
C GLU A 163 -50.45 48.43 -29.41
N GLU A 164 -49.52 48.84 -30.26
CA GLU A 164 -49.21 48.14 -31.51
C GLU A 164 -48.75 46.70 -31.25
N LEU A 165 -47.85 46.52 -30.27
CA LEU A 165 -47.39 45.20 -29.85
C LEU A 165 -48.55 44.38 -29.27
N ARG A 166 -49.42 44.98 -28.48
CA ARG A 166 -50.59 44.30 -27.92
C ARG A 166 -51.51 43.77 -29.01
N ALA A 167 -51.81 44.57 -30.03
CA ALA A 167 -52.64 44.15 -31.16
C ALA A 167 -52.04 42.97 -31.92
N VAL A 168 -50.72 42.97 -32.16
CA VAL A 168 -50.01 41.87 -32.81
C VAL A 168 -50.05 40.59 -31.96
N LEU A 169 -49.78 40.70 -30.65
CA LEU A 169 -49.82 39.56 -29.72
C LEU A 169 -51.23 38.96 -29.62
N THR A 170 -52.27 39.78 -29.59
CA THR A 170 -53.66 39.31 -29.58
C THR A 170 -54.00 38.54 -30.86
N LYS A 171 -53.60 39.03 -32.04
CA LYS A 171 -53.80 38.31 -33.31
C LYS A 171 -53.08 36.97 -33.32
N ARG A 172 -51.80 36.94 -32.93
CA ARG A 172 -51.04 35.70 -32.82
C ARG A 172 -51.70 34.70 -31.88
N HIS A 173 -52.18 35.16 -30.72
CA HIS A 173 -52.88 34.30 -29.78
C HIS A 173 -54.20 33.77 -30.37
N GLN A 174 -54.94 34.59 -31.11
CA GLN A 174 -56.14 34.15 -31.83
C GLN A 174 -55.81 33.08 -32.87
N ASP A 175 -54.71 33.24 -33.62
CA ASP A 175 -54.26 32.24 -34.59
C ASP A 175 -53.92 30.91 -33.89
N GLU A 176 -53.22 30.95 -32.76
CA GLU A 176 -52.93 29.77 -31.93
C GLU A 176 -54.21 29.08 -31.45
N VAL A 177 -55.18 29.82 -30.93
CA VAL A 177 -56.49 29.28 -30.51
C VAL A 177 -57.26 28.67 -31.68
N CYS A 178 -57.20 29.30 -32.87
CA CYS A 178 -57.84 28.77 -34.08
C CYS A 178 -57.22 27.43 -34.52
N LEU A 179 -55.89 27.32 -34.46
CA LEU A 179 -55.17 26.07 -34.76
C LEU A 179 -55.57 24.96 -33.78
N ASP A 180 -55.56 25.26 -32.48
CA ASP A 180 -55.95 24.31 -31.44
C ASP A 180 -57.40 23.84 -31.60
N ARG A 181 -58.31 24.78 -31.91
CA ARG A 181 -59.71 24.44 -32.17
C ARG A 181 -59.87 23.55 -33.41
N ALA A 182 -59.11 23.81 -34.47
CA ALA A 182 -59.12 22.96 -35.66
C ALA A 182 -58.64 21.54 -35.34
N ALA A 183 -57.59 21.40 -34.52
CA ALA A 183 -57.11 20.10 -34.04
C ALA A 183 -58.18 19.38 -33.20
N GLN A 184 -58.83 20.08 -32.26
CA GLN A 184 -59.91 19.51 -31.44
C GLN A 184 -61.08 19.01 -32.28
N LEU A 185 -61.49 19.76 -33.32
CA LEU A 185 -62.57 19.35 -34.21
C LEU A 185 -62.21 18.08 -35.01
N ARG A 186 -60.97 17.95 -35.49
CA ARG A 186 -60.49 16.73 -36.16
C ARG A 186 -60.53 15.53 -35.22
N MET A 187 -60.00 15.68 -34.00
CA MET A 187 -60.05 14.62 -32.99
C MET A 187 -61.48 14.18 -32.67
N LYS A 188 -62.41 15.14 -32.57
CA LYS A 188 -63.82 14.84 -32.31
C LYS A 188 -64.48 14.10 -33.48
N GLN A 189 -64.13 14.44 -34.72
CA GLN A 189 -64.62 13.74 -35.90
C GLN A 189 -64.10 12.30 -35.95
N GLU A 190 -62.81 12.10 -35.70
CA GLU A 190 -62.21 10.76 -35.64
C GLU A 190 -62.83 9.92 -34.51
N ALA A 191 -63.05 10.50 -33.33
CA ALA A 191 -63.71 9.82 -32.21
C ALA A 191 -65.13 9.37 -32.59
N LYS A 192 -65.90 10.27 -33.22
CA LYS A 192 -67.26 9.94 -33.67
C LYS A 192 -67.27 8.84 -34.73
N GLN A 193 -66.29 8.82 -35.64
CA GLN A 193 -66.17 7.74 -36.63
C GLN A 193 -65.90 6.40 -35.95
N ARG A 194 -65.00 6.37 -34.96
CA ARG A 194 -64.72 5.15 -34.17
C ARG A 194 -65.96 4.68 -33.41
N GLU A 195 -66.69 5.57 -32.75
CA GLU A 195 -67.95 5.23 -32.08
C GLU A 195 -68.96 4.61 -33.06
N GLN A 196 -69.09 5.17 -34.26
CA GLN A 196 -69.98 4.62 -35.29
C GLN A 196 -69.54 3.24 -35.80
N GLU A 197 -68.23 3.02 -35.95
CA GLU A 197 -67.69 1.71 -36.32
C GLU A 197 -67.94 0.67 -35.21
N GLU A 198 -67.74 1.05 -33.95
CA GLU A 198 -68.04 0.21 -32.79
C GLU A 198 -69.53 -0.14 -32.71
N GLU A 199 -70.41 0.84 -32.84
CA GLU A 199 -71.87 0.63 -32.87
C GLU A 199 -72.29 -0.34 -33.99
N GLN A 200 -71.71 -0.21 -35.19
CA GLN A 200 -71.97 -1.13 -36.30
C GLN A 200 -71.51 -2.55 -36.00
N ILE A 201 -70.34 -2.72 -35.36
CA ILE A 201 -69.83 -4.02 -34.95
C ILE A 201 -70.76 -4.64 -33.90
N TYR A 202 -71.17 -3.88 -32.88
CA TYR A 202 -72.10 -4.35 -31.86
C TYR A 202 -73.47 -4.73 -32.42
N ALA A 203 -74.00 -3.95 -33.37
CA ALA A 203 -75.26 -4.26 -34.05
C ALA A 203 -75.18 -5.61 -34.79
N ARG A 204 -74.09 -5.86 -35.53
CA ARG A 204 -73.87 -7.15 -36.22
C ARG A 204 -73.78 -8.32 -35.25
N LEU A 205 -73.00 -8.17 -34.18
CA LEU A 205 -72.88 -9.18 -33.12
C LEU A 205 -74.23 -9.48 -32.46
N TRP A 206 -75.06 -8.46 -32.26
CA TRP A 206 -76.41 -8.62 -31.72
C TRP A 206 -77.33 -9.38 -32.66
N GLU A 207 -77.31 -9.05 -33.96
CA GLU A 207 -78.08 -9.78 -34.98
C GLU A 207 -77.67 -11.27 -35.03
N GLU A 208 -76.37 -11.56 -34.97
CA GLU A 208 -75.84 -12.92 -34.92
C GLU A 208 -76.30 -13.68 -33.66
N ASP A 209 -76.25 -13.05 -32.48
CA ASP A 209 -76.70 -13.65 -31.22
C ASP A 209 -78.22 -13.90 -31.20
N GLN A 210 -79.01 -12.94 -31.71
CA GLN A 210 -80.46 -13.11 -31.87
C GLN A 210 -80.77 -14.29 -32.78
N ALA A 211 -80.12 -14.37 -33.95
CA ALA A 211 -80.30 -15.50 -34.87
C ALA A 211 -79.89 -16.84 -34.23
N ALA A 212 -78.82 -16.86 -33.43
CA ALA A 212 -78.40 -18.05 -32.70
C ALA A 212 -79.41 -18.47 -31.62
N LYS A 213 -79.99 -17.52 -30.88
CA LYS A 213 -81.04 -17.77 -29.88
C LYS A 213 -82.32 -18.30 -30.52
N CYS A 214 -82.81 -17.67 -31.59
CA CYS A 214 -83.98 -18.16 -32.33
C CYS A 214 -83.77 -19.61 -32.81
N LYS A 215 -82.60 -19.93 -33.39
CA LYS A 215 -82.27 -21.31 -33.80
C LYS A 215 -82.27 -22.29 -32.63
N ARG A 216 -81.78 -21.89 -31.45
CA ARG A 216 -81.79 -22.73 -30.24
C ARG A 216 -83.22 -22.97 -29.76
N GLU A 217 -84.04 -21.93 -29.70
CA GLU A 217 -85.46 -22.03 -29.32
C GLU A 217 -86.24 -22.93 -30.28
N GLU A 218 -86.00 -22.82 -31.60
CA GLU A 218 -86.59 -23.72 -32.61
C GLU A 218 -86.21 -25.19 -32.39
N ILE A 219 -84.93 -25.47 -32.11
CA ILE A 219 -84.44 -26.82 -31.81
C ILE A 219 -85.06 -27.33 -30.50
N GLU A 220 -85.09 -26.52 -29.44
CA GLU A 220 -85.66 -26.90 -28.15
C GLU A 220 -87.17 -27.17 -28.25
N ALA A 221 -87.91 -26.33 -28.97
CA ALA A 221 -89.33 -26.52 -29.23
C ALA A 221 -89.60 -27.79 -30.04
N ALA A 222 -88.79 -28.07 -31.08
CA ALA A 222 -88.87 -29.33 -31.83
C ALA A 222 -88.63 -30.54 -30.92
N MET A 223 -87.57 -30.50 -30.10
CA MET A 223 -87.25 -31.55 -29.13
C MET A 223 -88.34 -31.71 -28.04
N GLN A 224 -89.02 -30.62 -27.64
CA GLN A 224 -90.15 -30.70 -26.72
C GLN A 224 -91.37 -31.35 -27.37
N ILE A 225 -91.69 -30.99 -28.62
CA ILE A 225 -92.77 -31.60 -29.39
C ILE A 225 -92.52 -33.10 -29.57
N GLU A 226 -91.29 -33.51 -29.89
CA GLU A 226 -90.91 -34.92 -29.99
C GLU A 226 -91.07 -35.65 -28.67
N ARG A 227 -90.54 -35.12 -27.55
CA ARG A 227 -90.73 -35.69 -26.21
C ARG A 227 -92.21 -35.81 -25.82
N ASN A 228 -93.02 -34.79 -26.11
CA ASN A 228 -94.45 -34.82 -25.84
C ASN A 228 -95.17 -35.89 -26.68
N ARG A 229 -94.79 -36.06 -27.95
CA ARG A 229 -95.31 -37.13 -28.82
C ARG A 229 -94.94 -38.50 -28.28
N GLU A 230 -93.71 -38.70 -27.82
CA GLU A 230 -93.27 -39.95 -27.18
C GLU A 230 -94.05 -40.23 -25.90
N MET A 231 -94.22 -39.24 -25.03
CA MET A 231 -95.00 -39.36 -23.80
C MET A 231 -96.47 -39.70 -24.08
N LEU A 232 -97.09 -39.06 -25.08
CA LEU A 232 -98.45 -39.38 -25.51
C LEU A 232 -98.56 -40.82 -25.99
N LYS A 233 -97.60 -41.32 -26.79
CA LYS A 233 -97.57 -42.74 -27.20
C LYS A 233 -97.55 -43.67 -25.98
N VAL A 234 -96.69 -43.39 -24.99
CA VAL A 234 -96.62 -44.19 -23.76
C VAL A 234 -97.95 -44.14 -22.98
N LEU A 235 -98.55 -42.95 -22.81
CA LEU A 235 -99.84 -42.78 -22.13
C LEU A 235 -100.97 -43.53 -22.84
N THR A 236 -101.03 -43.48 -24.17
CA THR A 236 -102.06 -44.24 -24.92
C THR A 236 -101.92 -45.74 -24.72
N LEU A 237 -100.69 -46.26 -24.67
CA LEU A 237 -100.44 -47.67 -24.34
C LEU A 237 -100.88 -48.00 -22.91
N GLN A 238 -100.64 -47.12 -21.94
CA GLN A 238 -101.09 -47.29 -20.55
C GLN A 238 -102.62 -47.25 -20.42
N MET A 239 -103.29 -46.32 -21.10
CA MET A 239 -104.76 -46.23 -21.12
C MET A 239 -105.38 -47.49 -21.72
N ALA A 240 -104.86 -47.96 -22.86
CA ALA A 240 -105.32 -49.22 -23.47
C ALA A 240 -105.11 -50.42 -22.53
N ALA A 241 -104.02 -50.45 -21.74
CA ALA A 241 -103.81 -51.48 -20.73
C ALA A 241 -104.82 -51.40 -19.58
N VAL A 242 -105.14 -50.19 -19.10
CA VAL A 242 -106.13 -49.97 -18.02
C VAL A 242 -107.56 -50.25 -18.49
N GLU A 243 -107.91 -49.88 -19.72
CA GLU A 243 -109.21 -50.21 -20.31
C GLU A 243 -109.40 -51.72 -20.44
N LYS A 244 -108.39 -52.44 -20.94
CA LYS A 244 -108.39 -53.91 -20.94
C LYS A 244 -108.59 -54.48 -19.53
N GLN A 245 -107.90 -53.96 -18.52
CA GLN A 245 -108.10 -54.39 -17.13
C GLN A 245 -109.53 -54.09 -16.62
N LYS A 246 -110.14 -52.97 -17.02
CA LYS A 246 -111.53 -52.65 -16.65
C LYS A 246 -112.53 -53.54 -17.34
N GLU A 247 -112.32 -53.87 -18.62
CA GLU A 247 -113.14 -54.84 -19.35
C GLU A 247 -113.04 -56.21 -18.69
N GLU A 248 -111.83 -56.70 -18.39
CA GLU A 248 -111.59 -57.93 -17.63
C GLU A 248 -112.31 -57.91 -16.27
N MET A 249 -112.26 -56.79 -15.54
CA MET A 249 -112.97 -56.62 -14.26
C MET A 249 -114.50 -56.54 -14.40
N ARG A 250 -115.03 -55.95 -15.47
CA ARG A 250 -116.48 -55.92 -15.73
C ARG A 250 -116.98 -57.30 -16.09
N GLU A 251 -116.26 -58.03 -16.95
CA GLU A 251 -116.56 -59.42 -17.25
C GLU A 251 -116.54 -60.30 -16.00
N LEU A 252 -115.57 -60.07 -15.09
CA LEU A 252 -115.55 -60.75 -13.80
C LEU A 252 -116.79 -60.42 -12.95
N LYS A 253 -117.20 -59.14 -12.88
CA LYS A 253 -118.40 -58.73 -12.13
C LYS A 253 -119.71 -59.23 -12.73
N GLU A 254 -119.83 -59.32 -14.06
CA GLU A 254 -121.01 -59.89 -14.72
C GLU A 254 -121.11 -61.40 -14.45
N LYS A 255 -119.97 -62.10 -14.48
CA LYS A 255 -119.88 -63.51 -14.04
C LYS A 255 -120.28 -63.66 -12.56
N GLU A 256 -119.90 -62.73 -11.69
CA GLU A 256 -120.31 -62.72 -10.27
C GLU A 256 -121.80 -62.39 -10.07
N ALA A 257 -122.38 -61.44 -10.81
CA ALA A 257 -123.79 -61.06 -10.71
C ALA A 257 -124.74 -62.16 -11.22
N GLN A 258 -124.33 -62.93 -12.24
CA GLN A 258 -125.07 -64.11 -12.70
C GLN A 258 -125.12 -65.24 -11.66
N LEU A 259 -124.22 -65.25 -10.67
CA LEU A 259 -124.19 -66.25 -9.59
C LEU A 259 -125.08 -65.88 -8.38
N LEU A 260 -125.66 -64.67 -8.31
CA LEU A 260 -126.33 -64.13 -7.10
C LEU A 260 -127.86 -63.88 -7.23
N VAL A 261 -128.55 -64.46 -8.22
CA VAL A 261 -130.03 -64.39 -8.36
C VAL A 261 -130.70 -65.79 -8.37
N ILE A 262 -130.24 -66.69 -7.50
CA ILE A 262 -131.12 -67.75 -6.94
C ILE A 262 -131.82 -67.17 -5.71
#